data_AF-A0A959PIW7-F1
#
_entry.id   AF-A0A959PIW7-F1
#
_cell.length_a   1.000
_cell.length_b   1.000
_cell.length_c   1.000
_cell.angle_alpha   90.00
_cell.angle_beta   90.00
_cell.angle_gamma   90.00
#
_symmetry.space_group_name_H-M   'P 1'
#
loop_
_entity.id
_entity.type
_entity.pdbx_description
1 polymer ?
#
loop_
_entity_poly.entity_id
_entity_poly.type
_entity_poly.pdbx_seq_one_letter_code
_entity_poly.pdbx_strand_id
1 'polypeptide(L)'
;MELYGTYLSYLIKKKLQTANKALSVRELALLIHIYETRREQYNLERRVRASIIKLLENKIISLEPHRMGQKNIFVTKYKINGGQKSIGQAQGL
;
A
#
# COMPACT_ATOMS: atom_id res chain seq x y z
N MET A 1 -6.41 19.84 -10.94
CA MET A 1 -6.56 19.48 -9.50
C MET A 1 -6.27 17.99 -9.32
N GLU A 2 -5.05 17.53 -9.69
CA GLU A 2 -4.73 16.09 -9.85
C GLU A 2 -3.54 15.60 -8.97
N LEU A 3 -2.87 16.51 -8.27
CA LEU A 3 -1.62 16.20 -7.53
C LEU A 3 -1.83 15.38 -6.25
N TYR A 4 -2.97 15.51 -5.58
CA TYR A 4 -3.21 14.77 -4.32
C TYR A 4 -3.44 13.27 -4.55
N GLY A 5 -4.12 12.90 -5.63
CA GLY A 5 -4.34 11.48 -5.97
C GLY A 5 -3.05 10.78 -6.36
N THR A 6 -2.19 11.48 -7.11
CA THR A 6 -0.87 11.00 -7.52
C THR A 6 0.09 10.90 -6.33
N TYR A 7 0.08 11.88 -5.42
CA TYR A 7 0.93 11.85 -4.23
C TYR A 7 0.58 10.72 -3.26
N LEU A 8 -0.71 10.51 -2.96
CA LEU A 8 -1.14 9.42 -2.08
C LEU A 8 -0.79 8.04 -2.67
N SER A 9 -0.95 7.88 -3.98
CA SER A 9 -0.57 6.66 -4.70
C SER A 9 0.93 6.40 -4.64
N TYR A 10 1.75 7.46 -4.78
CA TYR A 10 3.19 7.40 -4.60
C TYR A 10 3.58 6.96 -3.18
N LEU A 11 2.96 7.56 -2.14
CA LEU A 11 3.24 7.19 -0.75
C LEU A 11 2.89 5.72 -0.48
N ILE A 12 1.73 5.25 -0.93
CA ILE A 12 1.32 3.86 -0.78
C ILE A 12 2.32 2.93 -1.45
N LYS A 13 2.71 3.22 -2.70
CA LYS A 13 3.72 2.47 -3.44
C LYS A 13 5.03 2.40 -2.65
N LYS A 14 5.53 3.54 -2.16
CA LYS A 14 6.78 3.63 -1.41
C LYS A 14 6.72 2.82 -0.11
N LYS A 15 5.63 2.92 0.66
CA LYS A 15 5.45 2.15 1.90
C LYS A 15 5.41 0.65 1.64
N LEU A 16 4.72 0.21 0.59
CA LEU A 16 4.67 -1.20 0.17
C LEU A 16 6.01 -1.71 -0.36
N GLN A 17 6.79 -0.88 -1.05
CA GLN A 17 8.14 -1.23 -1.50
C GLN A 17 9.12 -1.42 -0.34
N THR A 18 9.03 -0.57 0.69
CA THR A 18 9.89 -0.67 1.88
C THR A 18 9.42 -1.73 2.87
N ALA A 19 8.18 -2.20 2.75
CA ALA A 19 7.63 -3.18 3.67
C ALA A 19 8.05 -4.60 3.27
N ASN A 20 8.69 -5.32 4.18
CA ASN A 20 9.04 -6.74 4.00
C ASN A 20 7.82 -7.68 4.08
N LYS A 21 6.60 -7.13 4.21
CA LYS A 21 5.34 -7.87 4.35
C LYS A 21 4.21 -7.12 3.65
N ALA A 22 3.16 -7.84 3.26
CA ALA A 22 1.95 -7.17 2.79
C ALA A 22 1.26 -6.38 3.91
N LEU A 23 0.64 -5.27 3.53
CA LEU A 23 0.00 -4.32 4.43
C LEU A 23 -1.48 -4.16 4.08
N SER A 24 -2.30 -4.00 5.10
CA SER A 24 -3.71 -3.66 4.98
C SER A 24 -3.93 -2.15 4.76
N VAL A 25 -5.15 -1.77 4.39
CA VAL A 25 -5.55 -0.34 4.28
C VAL A 25 -5.26 0.43 5.56
N ARG A 26 -5.60 -0.16 6.72
CA ARG A 26 -5.41 0.47 8.02
C ARG A 26 -3.93 0.66 8.35
N GLU A 27 -3.11 -0.37 8.14
CA GLU A 27 -1.66 -0.28 8.34
C GLU A 27 -1.04 0.78 7.41
N LEU A 28 -1.45 0.82 6.13
CA LEU A 28 -0.99 1.83 5.18
C LEU A 28 -1.38 3.24 5.60
N ALA A 29 -2.63 3.45 6.02
CA ALA A 29 -3.11 4.75 6.49
C ALA A 29 -2.28 5.22 7.70
N LEU A 30 -2.08 4.37 8.70
CA LEU A 30 -1.28 4.68 9.89
C LEU A 30 0.19 4.98 9.56
N LEU A 31 0.78 4.29 8.58
CA LEU A 31 2.15 4.55 8.13
C LEU A 31 2.29 5.84 7.30
N ILE A 32 1.20 6.32 6.71
CA ILE A 32 1.15 7.59 5.99
C ILE A 32 0.97 8.74 6.97
N HIS A 33 -0.04 8.65 7.83
CA HIS A 33 -0.32 9.66 8.84
C HIS A 33 -1.27 9.09 9.92
N ILE A 34 -1.09 9.56 11.15
CA ILE A 34 -1.97 9.26 12.27
C ILE A 34 -2.69 10.56 12.62
N TYR A 35 -3.99 10.61 12.36
CA TYR A 35 -4.84 11.71 12.83
C TYR A 35 -5.30 11.48 14.26
N GLU A 36 -5.52 12.57 14.99
CA GLU A 36 -6.01 12.54 16.37
C GLU A 36 -7.46 12.04 16.43
N THR A 37 -8.27 12.38 15.44
CA THR A 37 -9.68 11.98 15.42
C THR A 37 -9.92 10.71 14.62
N ARG A 38 -10.80 9.86 15.15
CA ARG A 38 -11.24 8.63 14.46
C ARG A 38 -11.88 8.93 13.10
N ARG A 39 -12.59 10.06 12.98
CA ARG A 39 -13.27 10.47 11.74
C ARG A 39 -12.27 10.81 10.64
N GLU A 40 -11.22 11.56 10.96
CA GLU A 40 -10.18 11.90 9.98
C GLU A 40 -9.36 10.69 9.58
N GLN A 41 -9.03 9.82 10.54
CA GLN A 41 -8.33 8.57 10.24
C GLN A 41 -9.16 7.70 9.28
N TYR A 42 -10.46 7.55 9.52
CA TYR A 42 -11.37 6.84 8.63
C TYR A 42 -11.43 7.48 7.22
N ASN A 43 -11.43 8.81 7.14
CA ASN A 43 -11.39 9.51 5.85
C ASN A 43 -10.07 9.30 5.10
N LEU A 44 -8.94 9.18 5.81
CA LEU A 44 -7.67 8.78 5.21
C LEU A 44 -7.75 7.35 4.68
N GLU A 45 -8.25 6.40 5.48
CA GLU A 45 -8.42 5.01 5.07
C GLU A 45 -9.28 4.87 3.81
N ARG A 46 -10.37 5.64 3.69
CA ARG A 46 -11.19 5.70 2.47
C ARG A 46 -10.40 6.16 1.25
N ARG A 47 -9.60 7.21 1.39
CA ARG A 47 -8.75 7.74 0.31
C ARG A 47 -7.64 6.77 -0.08
N VAL A 48 -7.06 6.09 0.91
CA VAL A 48 -6.07 5.01 0.70
C VAL A 48 -6.71 3.87 -0.08
N ARG A 49 -7.92 3.43 0.28
CA ARG A 49 -8.66 2.40 -0.46
C ARG A 49 -8.90 2.79 -1.92
N ALA A 50 -9.34 4.01 -2.19
CA ALA A 50 -9.55 4.50 -3.56
C ALA A 50 -8.24 4.50 -4.37
N SER A 51 -7.12 4.86 -3.74
CA SER A 51 -5.80 4.85 -4.39
C SER A 51 -5.28 3.43 -4.64
N ILE A 52 -5.52 2.50 -3.71
CA ILE A 52 -5.19 1.08 -3.87
C ILE A 52 -5.93 0.48 -5.07
N ILE A 53 -7.21 0.80 -5.26
CA ILE A 53 -7.98 0.32 -6.43
C ILE A 53 -7.28 0.73 -7.73
N LYS A 54 -6.90 2.01 -7.85
CA LYS A 54 -6.15 2.50 -9.01
C LYS A 54 -4.81 1.78 -9.20
N LEU A 55 -4.09 1.51 -8.11
CA LEU A 55 -2.80 0.79 -8.18
C LEU A 55 -2.98 -0.70 -8.57
N LEU A 56 -4.10 -1.33 -8.18
CA LEU A 56 -4.46 -2.68 -8.59
C LEU A 56 -4.82 -2.75 -10.07
N GLU A 57 -5.66 -1.82 -10.54
CA GLU A 57 -6.04 -1.68 -11.96
C GLU A 57 -4.81 -1.52 -12.85
N ASN A 58 -3.84 -0.72 -12.40
CA ASN A 58 -2.56 -0.53 -13.07
C ASN A 58 -1.54 -1.66 -12.84
N LYS A 59 -1.92 -2.75 -12.15
CA LYS A 59 -1.05 -3.90 -11.83
C LYS A 59 0.26 -3.52 -11.11
N ILE A 60 0.28 -2.41 -10.38
CA ILE A 60 1.45 -1.96 -9.60
C ILE A 60 1.56 -2.74 -8.30
N ILE A 61 0.43 -3.08 -7.69
CA ILE A 61 0.32 -3.88 -6.47
C ILE A 61 -0.54 -5.12 -6.73
N SER A 62 -0.43 -6.12 -5.86
CA SER A 62 -1.30 -7.30 -5.85
C SER A 62 -1.90 -7.51 -4.47
N LEU A 63 -3.05 -8.17 -4.46
CA LEU A 63 -3.59 -8.76 -3.25
C LEU A 63 -2.69 -9.91 -2.82
N GLU A 64 -2.38 -10.00 -1.54
CA GLU A 64 -1.83 -11.24 -1.00
C GLU A 64 -2.99 -12.18 -0.65
N PRO A 65 -3.10 -13.35 -1.30
CA PRO A 65 -4.14 -14.31 -0.96
C PRO A 65 -3.92 -14.81 0.47
N HIS A 66 -5.02 -14.85 1.24
CA HIS A 66 -5.00 -15.30 2.63
C HIS A 66 -4.43 -16.72 2.73
N ARG A 67 -3.42 -16.94 3.57
CA ARG A 67 -3.03 -18.30 3.94
C ARG A 67 -4.17 -18.90 4.75
N MET A 68 -4.85 -19.90 4.18
CA MET A 68 -5.83 -20.74 4.89
C MET A 68 -5.22 -21.20 6.22
N GLY A 69 -5.77 -20.76 7.35
CA GLY A 69 -5.29 -21.13 8.68
C GLY A 69 -5.65 -20.17 9.81
N GLN A 70 -5.85 -18.88 9.52
CA GLN A 70 -6.28 -17.91 10.54
C GLN A 70 -7.79 -17.67 10.46
N LYS A 71 -8.54 -18.39 11.30
CA LYS A 71 -9.96 -18.17 11.56
C LYS A 71 -10.12 -16.92 12.43
N ASN A 72 -10.60 -15.81 11.84
CA ASN A 72 -11.66 -14.94 12.39
C ASN A 72 -11.67 -13.49 11.92
N ILE A 73 -10.67 -12.98 11.17
CA ILE A 73 -10.78 -11.63 10.58
C ILE A 73 -10.12 -11.62 9.19
N PHE A 74 -10.95 -11.47 8.15
CA PHE A 74 -10.48 -11.28 6.78
C PHE A 74 -9.92 -9.86 6.61
N VAL A 75 -8.64 -9.68 6.94
CA VAL A 75 -7.94 -8.42 6.63
C VAL A 75 -7.25 -8.58 5.28
N THR A 76 -7.81 -7.91 4.25
CA THR A 76 -7.18 -7.84 2.94
C THR A 76 -5.84 -7.11 3.04
N LYS A 77 -4.78 -7.75 2.53
CA LYS A 77 -3.44 -7.19 2.48
C LYS A 77 -2.95 -7.06 1.05
N TYR A 78 -2.10 -6.06 0.83
CA TYR A 78 -1.57 -5.68 -0.46
C TYR A 78 -0.05 -5.67 -0.41
N LYS A 79 0.58 -6.07 -1.50
CA LYS A 79 2.04 -6.04 -1.69
C LYS A 79 2.38 -5.38 -3.02
N ILE A 80 3.58 -4.80 -3.11
CA ILE A 80 4.08 -4.31 -4.39
C ILE A 80 4.34 -5.50 -5.33
N ASN A 81 3.97 -5.37 -6.60
CA ASN A 81 4.41 -6.31 -7.62
C ASN A 81 5.88 -6.03 -7.89
N GLY A 82 6.71 -7.07 -7.96
CA GLY A 82 8.19 -6.97 -8.09
C GLY A 82 8.71 -6.37 -9.41
N GLY A 83 7.97 -5.47 -10.06
CA GLY A 83 8.40 -4.73 -11.24
C GLY A 83 9.23 -3.52 -10.84
N GLN A 84 10.53 -3.58 -11.19
CA GLN A 84 11.60 -2.62 -10.92
C GLN A 84 12.22 -2.72 -9.53
N LYS A 85 12.95 -3.82 -9.28
CA LYS A 85 14.30 -3.66 -8.70
C LYS A 85 15.03 -2.72 -9.66
N SER A 86 15.35 -1.49 -9.23
CA SER A 86 16.34 -0.71 -9.97
C SER A 86 17.61 -1.56 -9.96
N ILE A 87 18.01 -2.01 -11.14
CA ILE A 87 19.35 -2.53 -11.39
C ILE A 87 20.27 -1.33 -11.12
N GLY A 88 20.75 -1.27 -9.88
CA GLY A 88 21.53 -0.17 -9.34
C GLY A 88 22.51 -0.73 -8.32
N GLN A 89 23.21 -1.80 -8.73
CA GLN A 89 24.51 -2.25 -8.24
C GLN A 89 24.95 -3.40 -9.17
N ALA A 90 25.17 -3.03 -10.44
CA ALA A 90 26.13 -3.75 -11.26
C ALA A 90 27.45 -2.97 -11.14
N GLN A 91 28.54 -3.73 -11.00
CA GLN A 91 29.94 -3.31 -11.14
C GLN A 91 30.58 -2.58 -9.96
N GLY A 92 31.26 -3.36 -9.12
CA GLY A 92 32.48 -3.00 -8.45
C GLY A 92 33.32 -4.27 -8.36
N LEU A 93 34.27 -4.40 -9.29
CA LEU A 93 35.31 -5.43 -9.33
C LEU A 93 36.13 -5.45 -8.03
#